data_AF-A0A2U2J5T1-F1
#
_entry.id   AF-A0A2U2J5T1-F1
#
_cell.length_a   1.000
_cell.length_b   1.000
_cell.length_c   1.000
_cell.angle_alpha   90.00
_cell.angle_beta   90.00
_cell.angle_gamma   90.00
#
_symmetry.space_group_name_H-M   'P 1'
#
loop_
_entity.id
_entity.type
_entity.pdbx_description
1 polymer ?
#
loop_
_entity_poly.entity_id
_entity_poly.type
_entity_poly.pdbx_seq_one_letter_code
_entity_poly.pdbx_strand_id
1 'polypeptide(L)' 'MCVLIADLPTPAALRDVSATGAFLETNARPPLGAGVELQHPEAGAIAGTVCSVADDGIAIGFEAASSRLPSRSPPSPRI' A
#
# COMPACT_ATOMS: atom_id res chain seq x y z
N MET A 1 11.42 7.01 8.54
CA MET A 1 11.47 6.55 7.14
C MET A 1 10.28 5.64 6.93
N CYS A 2 9.47 5.89 5.91
CA CYS A 2 8.28 5.10 5.62
C CYS A 2 8.63 3.97 4.66
N VAL A 3 7.94 2.84 4.78
CA VAL A 3 8.14 1.68 3.90
C VAL A 3 6.80 1.34 3.27
N LEU A 4 6.77 1.22 1.94
CA LEU A 4 5.63 0.71 1.21
C LEU A 4 5.77 -0.80 1.07
N ILE A 5 4.78 -1.53 1.55
CA ILE A 5 4.65 -2.97 1.41
C ILE A 5 3.62 -3.23 0.29
N ALA A 6 4.12 -3.62 -0.88
CA ALA A 6 3.32 -4.17 -1.97
C ALA A 6 3.71 -5.65 -2.13
N ASP A 7 4.30 -6.04 -3.27
CA ASP A 7 4.95 -7.36 -3.41
C ASP A 7 6.23 -7.49 -2.57
N LEU A 8 7.01 -6.40 -2.51
CA LEU A 8 8.26 -6.33 -1.74
C LEU A 8 8.30 -5.04 -0.93
N PRO A 9 8.87 -5.09 0.30
CA PRO A 9 9.06 -3.91 1.12
C PRO A 9 10.03 -2.95 0.42
N THR A 10 9.51 -1.80 0.01
CA THR A 10 10.27 -0.79 -0.73
C THR A 10 10.26 0.53 0.02
N PRO A 11 11.39 1.23 0.13
CA PRO A 11 11.40 2.56 0.73
C PRO A 11 10.50 3.52 -0.06
N ALA A 12 9.71 4.31 0.67
CA ALA A 12 8.84 5.31 0.10
C ALA A 12 8.91 6.60 0.93
N ALA A 13 8.91 7.75 0.26
CA ALA A 13 8.79 9.04 0.88
C ALA A 13 7.34 9.50 0.83
N LEU A 14 6.76 9.77 2.01
CA LEU A 14 5.43 10.34 2.11
C LEU A 14 5.49 11.81 1.75
N ARG A 15 4.87 12.18 0.63
CA ARG A 15 4.86 13.56 0.13
C ARG A 15 3.62 14.33 0.54
N ASP A 16 2.47 13.67 0.45
CA ASP A 16 1.21 14.26 0.85
C ASP A 16 0.33 13.20 1.51
N VAL A 17 -0.44 13.62 2.50
CA VAL A 17 -1.33 12.73 3.27
C VAL A 17 -2.62 13.47 3.63
N SER A 18 -3.73 12.79 3.41
CA SER A 18 -5.09 13.27 3.65
C SER A 18 -5.88 12.21 4.42
N ALA A 19 -7.07 12.55 4.90
CA ALA A 19 -7.94 11.59 5.59
C ALA A 19 -8.35 10.38 4.70
N THR A 20 -8.31 10.54 3.38
CA THR A 20 -8.79 9.54 2.40
C THR A 20 -7.67 8.87 1.62
N GLY A 21 -6.42 9.28 1.78
CA GLY A 21 -5.31 8.73 0.99
C GLY A 21 -3.99 9.48 1.15
N ALA A 22 -2.96 9.02 0.47
CA ALA A 22 -1.62 9.58 0.49
C ALA A 22 -0.92 9.48 -0.87
N PHE A 23 0.01 10.40 -1.12
CA PHE A 23 0.95 10.32 -2.24
C PHE A 23 2.33 9.91 -1.73
N LEU A 24 2.85 8.84 -2.33
CA LEU A 24 4.11 8.21 -1.98
C LEU A 24 5.07 8.30 -3.16
N GLU A 25 6.17 9.02 -2.97
CA GLU A 25 7.31 8.93 -3.88
C GLU A 25 8.05 7.64 -3.61
N THR A 26 8.10 6.77 -4.62
CA THR A 26 8.78 5.49 -4.54
C THR A 26 9.21 5.06 -5.93
N ASN A 27 10.20 4.19 -6.02
CA ASN A 27 10.54 3.51 -7.27
C ASN A 27 9.69 2.25 -7.49
N ALA A 28 8.93 1.81 -6.47
CA ALA A 28 7.96 0.75 -6.65
C ALA A 28 6.83 1.23 -7.58
N ARG A 29 6.41 0.35 -8.50
CA ARG A 29 5.28 0.60 -9.41
C ARG A 29 4.28 -0.56 -9.30
N PRO A 30 3.57 -0.70 -8.17
CA PRO A 30 2.49 -1.68 -8.09
C PRO A 30 1.39 -1.31 -9.08
N PRO A 31 0.64 -2.30 -9.60
CA PRO A 31 -0.46 -2.03 -10.53
C PRO A 31 -1.60 -1.25 -9.86
N LEU A 32 -2.34 -0.49 -10.66
CA LEU A 32 -3.56 0.20 -10.21
C LEU A 32 -4.56 -0.82 -9.65
N GLY A 33 -5.16 -0.48 -8.50
CA GLY A 33 -6.06 -1.37 -7.76
C GLY A 33 -5.35 -2.41 -6.89
N ALA A 34 -4.01 -2.44 -6.86
CA ALA A 34 -3.29 -3.31 -5.93
C ALA A 34 -3.48 -2.83 -4.48
N GLY A 35 -3.73 -3.77 -3.57
CA GLY A 35 -3.69 -3.53 -2.14
C GLY A 35 -2.24 -3.35 -1.69
N VAL A 36 -1.98 -2.29 -0.93
CA VAL A 36 -0.67 -1.95 -0.40
C VAL A 36 -0.78 -1.52 1.06
N GLU A 37 0.32 -1.63 1.80
CA GLU A 37 0.39 -1.21 3.19
C GLU A 37 1.53 -0.21 3.37
N LEU A 38 1.21 0.97 3.88
CA LEU A 38 2.19 1.98 4.22
C LEU A 38 2.59 1.83 5.69
N GLN A 39 3.84 1.49 5.93
CA GLN A 39 4.39 1.37 7.27
C GLN A 39 5.06 2.69 7.67
N HIS A 40 4.36 3.44 8.53
CA HIS A 40 4.84 4.69 9.10
C HIS A 40 5.43 4.44 10.50
N PRO A 41 6.60 4.99 10.84
CA PRO A 41 7.24 4.72 12.13
C PRO A 41 6.41 5.19 13.34
N GLU A 42 5.69 6.30 13.19
CA GLU A 42 4.88 6.89 14.28
C GLU A 42 3.41 6.44 14.23
N ALA A 43 2.87 6.12 13.05
CA ALA A 43 1.43 5.89 12.84
C ALA A 43 1.09 4.41 12.65
N GLY A 44 2.10 3.55 12.53
CA GLY A 44 1.93 2.12 12.29
C GLY A 44 1.64 1.81 10.81
N ALA A 45 0.98 0.67 10.60
CA ALA A 45 0.61 0.16 9.29
C ALA A 45 -0.72 0.75 8.82
N ILE A 46 -0.73 1.36 7.64
CA ILE A 46 -1.91 1.95 7.02
C ILE A 46 -2.19 1.19 5.73
N ALA A 47 -3.28 0.43 5.70
CA ALA A 47 -3.73 -0.27 4.50
C ALA A 47 -4.38 0.71 3.52
N GLY A 48 -4.14 0.47 2.23
CA GLY A 48 -4.76 1.24 1.16
C GLY A 48 -4.65 0.54 -0.19
N THR A 49 -5.18 1.19 -1.20
CA THR A 49 -5.24 0.65 -2.56
C THR A 49 -4.65 1.66 -3.53
N VAL A 50 -3.85 1.21 -4.49
CA VAL A 50 -3.22 2.10 -5.48
C VAL A 50 -4.31 2.69 -6.40
N CYS A 51 -4.52 4.00 -6.30
CA CYS A 51 -5.52 4.71 -7.10
C CYS A 51 -4.91 5.36 -8.35
N SER A 52 -3.62 5.73 -8.28
CA SER A 52 -2.89 6.33 -9.41
C SER A 52 -1.41 5.97 -9.35
N VAL A 53 -0.78 5.89 -10.52
CA VAL A 53 0.66 5.68 -10.67
C VAL A 53 1.20 6.80 -11.56
N ALA A 54 2.25 7.46 -11.10
CA ALA A 54 2.93 8.55 -11.77
C ALA A 54 4.42 8.21 -11.98
N ASP A 55 5.13 9.05 -12.73
CA ASP A 55 6.56 8.86 -12.99
C ASP A 55 7.43 9.07 -11.75
N ASP A 56 6.97 9.86 -10.77
CA ASP A 56 7.65 10.18 -9.52
C ASP A 56 7.16 9.34 -8.32
N GLY A 57 6.03 8.65 -8.44
CA GLY A 57 5.46 7.91 -7.31
C GLY A 57 4.09 7.29 -7.58
N ILE A 58 3.36 7.01 -6.51
CA ILE A 58 2.02 6.43 -6.54
C ILE A 58 1.09 7.16 -5.56
N ALA A 59 -0.19 7.23 -5.91
CA ALA A 59 -1.25 7.67 -5.01
C ALA A 59 -2.00 6.46 -4.48
N ILE A 60 -2.18 6.40 -3.16
CA ILE A 60 -2.94 5.34 -2.48
C ILE A 60 -4.18 5.94 -1.83
N GLY A 61 -5.32 5.28 -1.98
CA GLY A 61 -6.53 5.57 -1.23
C GLY A 61 -6.54 4.76 0.06
N PHE A 62 -6.76 5.40 1.20
CA PHE A 62 -6.90 4.70 2.46
C PHE A 62 -8.25 3.99 2.49
N GLU A 63 -8.23 2.68 2.69
CA GLU A 63 -9.45 1.98 3.04
C GLU A 63 -9.71 2.27 4.52
N ALA A 64 -10.85 2.91 4.83
CA ALA A 64 -11.27 3.09 6.21
C ALA A 64 -11.15 1.72 6.90
N ALA A 65 -10.49 1.68 8.07
CA ALA A 65 -9.94 0.50 8.75
C ALA A 65 -10.94 -0.63 9.14
N SER A 66 -12.13 -0.68 8.52
CA SER A 66 -13.21 -1.62 8.77
C SER A 66 -13.15 -2.90 7.92
N SER A 67 -12.36 -2.98 6.85
CA SER A 67 -12.26 -4.22 6.03
C SER A 67 -10.88 -4.87 6.10
N ARG A 68 -10.52 -5.38 7.27
CA ARG A 68 -9.46 -6.37 7.43
C ARG A 68 -9.93 -7.71 6.86
N LEU A 69 -9.96 -7.86 5.54
CA LEU A 69 -10.16 -9.17 4.91
C LEU A 69 -8.78 -9.83 4.70
N PRO A 70 -8.48 -10.95 5.40
CA PRO A 70 -7.35 -11.79 5.01
C PRO A 70 -7.74 -12.55 3.73
N SER A 71 -7.08 -12.27 2.62
CA SER A 71 -7.17 -13.10 1.41
C SER A 71 -5.75 -13.29 0.85
N ARG A 72 -5.27 -14.48 0.48
CA ARG A 72 -5.77 -15.86 0.50
C ARG A 72 -4.51 -16.69 0.26
N SER A 73 -4.14 -17.61 1.15
CA SER A 73 -3.23 -18.71 0.76
C SER A 73 -3.99 -19.62 -0.22
N PRO A 74 -3.39 -20.06 -1.34
CA PRO A 74 -4.02 -21.04 -2.20
C PRO A 74 -4.14 -22.38 -1.46
N PRO A 75 -5.23 -23.14 -1.63
CA PRO A 75 -5.32 -24.49 -1.08
C PRO A 75 -4.33 -25.40 -1.82
N SER A 76 -3.35 -25.95 -1.11
CA SER A 76 -2.53 -27.05 -1.63
C SER A 76 -3.42 -28.26 -1.94
N PRO A 77 -3.39 -28.82 -3.16
CA PRO A 77 -4.11 -30.06 -3.45
C PRO A 77 -3.36 -31.22 -2.76
N ARG A 78 -3.99 -31.86 -1.78
CA ARG A 78 -3.54 -33.18 -1.31
C ARG A 78 -4.24 -34.25 -2.16
N ILE A 79 -3.43 -34.92 -2.97
CA ILE A 79 -3.68 -36.26 -3.52
C ILE A 79 -3.45 -37.33 -2.45
#